data_AF-A0A383A138-F1
#
_entry.id   AF-A0A383A138-F1
#
_cell.length_a   1.000
_cell.length_b   1.000
_cell.length_c   1.000
_cell.angle_alpha   90.00
_cell.angle_beta   90.00
_cell.angle_gamma   90.00
#
_symmetry.space_group_name_H-M   'P 1'
#
loop_
_entity.id
_entity.type
_entity.pdbx_description
1 polymer ?
#
loop_
_entity_poly.entity_id
_entity_poly.type
_entity_poly.pdbx_seq_one_letter_code
_entity_poly.pdbx_strand_id
1 'polypeptide(L)'
;MSRFKCSCSRRDFLQKGLYGIGVGAALPLLVDRTSAALAAQAFTGTSMETNPERILVVVELSGGNDGLNTVVPYGNDEYYRVRPNLGIPESQVLKIEDGYGFHPALVGFERL
;
A
#
# COMPACT_ATOMS: atom_id res chain seq x y z
N MET A 1 54.20 -8.33 33.60
CA MET A 1 53.82 -7.17 32.77
C MET A 1 54.41 -7.34 31.38
N SER A 2 53.60 -7.67 30.37
CA SER A 2 54.05 -7.63 28.97
C SER A 2 52.95 -7.04 28.10
N ARG A 3 53.40 -6.14 27.22
CA ARG A 3 52.70 -5.00 26.64
C ARG A 3 51.66 -5.40 25.59
N PHE A 4 50.54 -4.68 25.54
CA PHE A 4 49.58 -4.71 24.44
C PHE A 4 50.28 -4.47 23.09
N LYS A 5 50.24 -5.46 22.18
CA LYS A 5 50.61 -5.29 20.77
C LYS A 5 49.34 -5.01 19.97
N CYS A 6 49.13 -3.75 19.56
CA CYS A 6 48.12 -3.42 18.55
C CYS A 6 48.62 -3.91 17.18
N SER A 7 47.91 -4.85 16.55
CA SER A 7 48.36 -5.54 15.32
C SER A 7 47.71 -5.01 14.03
N CYS A 8 47.58 -3.70 13.86
CA CYS A 8 47.16 -3.13 12.57
C CYS A 8 48.39 -2.82 11.70
N SER A 9 48.66 -3.65 10.69
CA SER A 9 49.67 -3.35 9.67
C SER A 9 49.20 -2.21 8.74
N ARG A 10 50.11 -1.49 8.08
CA ARG A 10 49.74 -0.45 7.09
C ARG A 10 48.85 -1.01 5.97
N ARG A 11 49.07 -2.28 5.60
CA ARG A 11 48.28 -3.01 4.61
C ARG A 11 46.87 -3.28 5.12
N ASP A 12 46.75 -3.70 6.37
CA ASP A 12 45.44 -3.91 7.03
C ASP A 12 44.64 -2.62 7.08
N PHE A 13 45.28 -1.49 7.40
CA PHE A 13 44.61 -0.19 7.44
C PHE A 13 44.11 0.23 6.06
N LEU A 14 44.93 0.08 5.01
CA LEU A 14 44.54 0.43 3.65
C LEU A 14 43.44 -0.50 3.09
N GLN A 15 43.53 -1.80 3.35
CA GLN A 15 42.50 -2.75 2.93
C GLN A 15 41.18 -2.47 3.65
N LYS A 16 41.19 -2.37 4.98
CA LYS A 16 39.97 -2.11 5.78
C LYS A 16 39.36 -0.74 5.47
N GLY A 17 40.19 0.28 5.24
CA GLY A 17 39.72 1.63 4.83
C GLY A 17 39.07 1.63 3.45
N LEU A 18 39.67 0.96 2.47
CA LEU A 18 39.12 0.88 1.11
C LEU A 18 37.79 0.10 1.06
N TYR A 19 37.70 -1.02 1.80
CA TYR A 19 36.43 -1.75 1.94
C TYR A 19 35.37 -0.94 2.69
N GLY A 20 35.74 -0.23 3.76
CA GLY A 20 34.81 0.60 4.53
C GLY A 20 34.21 1.76 3.71
N ILE A 21 35.03 2.45 2.92
CA ILE A 21 34.58 3.54 2.03
C ILE A 21 33.77 2.97 0.84
N GLY A 22 34.24 1.88 0.23
CA GLY A 22 33.56 1.27 -0.91
C GLY A 22 32.15 0.80 -0.58
N VAL A 23 31.97 0.13 0.57
CA VAL A 23 30.65 -0.34 1.00
C VAL A 23 29.79 0.81 1.53
N GLY A 24 30.35 1.71 2.34
CA GLY A 24 29.60 2.81 2.96
C GLY A 24 29.09 3.88 1.99
N ALA A 25 29.86 4.22 0.96
CA ALA A 25 29.48 5.27 0.02
C ALA A 25 28.71 4.76 -1.21
N ALA A 26 28.98 3.54 -1.67
CA ALA A 26 28.36 3.03 -2.90
C ALA A 26 26.95 2.46 -2.69
N LEU A 27 26.68 1.87 -1.52
CA LEU A 27 25.38 1.22 -1.25
C LEU A 27 24.19 2.20 -1.31
N PRO A 28 24.22 3.37 -0.64
CA PRO A 28 23.11 4.32 -0.70
C PRO A 28 22.84 4.79 -2.14
N LEU A 29 23.91 5.09 -2.88
CA LEU A 29 23.81 5.53 -4.28
C LEU A 29 23.25 4.44 -5.20
N LEU A 30 23.61 3.17 -4.98
CA LEU A 30 23.08 2.08 -5.78
C LEU A 30 21.59 1.86 -5.50
N VAL A 31 21.18 1.90 -4.23
CA VAL A 31 19.78 1.74 -3.82
C VAL A 31 18.92 2.88 -4.36
N ASP A 32 19.37 4.13 -4.26
CA ASP A 32 18.63 5.29 -4.77
C ASP A 32 18.48 5.24 -6.30
N ARG A 33 19.53 4.85 -7.02
CA ARG A 33 19.50 4.76 -8.50
C ARG A 33 18.66 3.60 -8.99
N THR A 34 18.71 2.45 -8.32
CA THR A 34 17.93 1.27 -8.71
C THR A 34 16.46 1.40 -8.37
N SER A 35 16.10 1.99 -7.22
CA SER A 35 14.71 2.27 -6.86
C SER A 35 14.07 3.29 -7.80
N ALA A 36 14.76 4.38 -8.13
CA ALA A 36 14.27 5.35 -9.11
C ALA A 36 14.12 4.75 -10.51
N ALA A 37 15.06 3.90 -10.95
CA ALA A 37 14.97 3.21 -12.23
C ALA A 37 13.82 2.21 -12.28
N LEU A 38 13.54 1.49 -11.18
CA LEU A 38 12.42 0.57 -11.09
C LEU A 38 11.07 1.29 -11.06
N ALA A 39 10.98 2.40 -10.31
CA ALA A 39 9.80 3.26 -10.29
C ALA A 39 9.52 3.88 -11.67
N ALA A 40 10.57 4.33 -12.38
CA ALA A 40 10.44 4.82 -13.74
C ALA A 40 9.94 3.73 -14.70
N GLN A 41 10.46 2.51 -14.60
CA GLN A 41 10.02 1.36 -15.41
C GLN A 41 8.57 0.97 -15.14
N ALA A 42 8.12 1.04 -13.89
CA ALA A 42 6.72 0.81 -13.53
C ALA A 42 5.80 1.88 -14.14
N PHE A 43 6.25 3.13 -14.23
CA PHE A 43 5.47 4.22 -14.82
C PHE A 43 5.45 4.19 -16.36
N THR A 44 6.53 3.75 -17.01
CA THR A 44 6.62 3.65 -18.48
C THR A 44 5.98 2.37 -19.03
N GLY A 45 5.46 1.48 -18.18
CA GLY A 45 4.82 0.23 -18.60
C GLY A 45 5.77 -0.76 -19.29
N THR A 46 7.09 -0.60 -19.08
CA THR A 46 8.13 -1.46 -19.65
C THR A 46 8.61 -2.53 -18.66
N SER A 47 7.84 -2.79 -17.60
CA SER A 47 8.10 -3.89 -16.69
C SER A 47 8.06 -5.21 -17.47
N MET A 48 8.99 -6.13 -17.16
CA MET A 48 8.94 -7.51 -17.66
C MET A 48 7.81 -8.28 -16.95
N GLU A 49 6.58 -7.84 -17.14
CA GLU A 49 5.37 -8.46 -16.60
C GLU A 49 4.95 -9.65 -17.46
N THR A 50 4.55 -10.75 -16.81
CA THR A 50 4.14 -11.97 -17.52
C THR A 50 2.76 -11.79 -18.18
N ASN A 51 1.96 -10.82 -17.72
CA ASN A 51 0.66 -10.47 -18.28
C ASN A 51 0.52 -8.94 -18.30
N PRO A 52 1.09 -8.24 -19.29
CA PRO A 52 1.05 -6.78 -19.36
C PRO A 52 -0.38 -6.21 -19.42
N GLU A 53 -1.38 -7.03 -19.76
CA GLU A 53 -2.80 -6.67 -19.74
C GLU A 53 -3.48 -6.75 -18.35
N ARG A 54 -2.85 -7.39 -17.34
CA ARG A 54 -3.42 -7.50 -16.00
C ARG A 54 -2.94 -6.35 -15.11
N ILE A 55 -3.76 -5.33 -15.00
CA ILE A 55 -3.47 -4.15 -14.20
C ILE A 55 -4.13 -4.28 -12.83
N LEU A 56 -3.33 -4.32 -11.76
CA LEU A 56 -3.81 -4.15 -10.39
C LEU A 56 -3.84 -2.66 -10.06
N VAL A 57 -5.02 -2.12 -9.83
CA VAL A 57 -5.19 -0.75 -9.32
C VAL A 57 -5.44 -0.84 -7.82
N VAL A 58 -4.54 -0.27 -7.02
CA VAL A 58 -4.71 -0.13 -5.58
C VAL A 58 -5.08 1.33 -5.28
N VAL A 59 -6.22 1.53 -4.63
CA VAL A 59 -6.66 2.85 -4.16
C VAL A 59 -6.62 2.85 -2.64
N GLU A 60 -5.71 3.62 -2.06
CA GLU A 60 -5.66 3.87 -0.62
C GLU A 60 -6.54 5.09 -0.29
N LEU A 61 -7.60 4.87 0.48
CA LEU A 61 -8.45 5.93 0.98
C LEU A 61 -8.12 6.18 2.46
N SER A 62 -7.54 7.34 2.75
CA SER A 62 -7.31 7.76 4.14
C SER A 62 -8.62 8.18 4.79
N GLY A 63 -9.01 7.54 5.88
CA GLY A 63 -10.23 7.88 6.63
C GLY A 63 -10.93 6.64 7.21
N GLY A 64 -12.16 6.82 7.68
CA GLY A 64 -13.02 5.72 8.12
C GLY A 64 -14.12 5.46 7.09
N ASN A 65 -14.26 4.21 6.64
CA ASN A 65 -15.42 3.83 5.86
C ASN A 65 -16.66 3.74 6.76
N ASP A 66 -17.79 4.30 6.31
CA ASP A 66 -19.08 4.06 6.93
C ASP A 66 -19.65 2.72 6.44
N GLY A 67 -19.34 1.65 7.17
CA GLY A 67 -19.79 0.29 6.83
C GLY A 67 -21.30 0.15 6.72
N LEU A 68 -22.07 0.87 7.55
CA LEU A 68 -23.55 0.81 7.54
C LEU A 68 -24.18 1.55 6.36
N ASN A 69 -23.45 2.45 5.70
CA ASN A 69 -23.89 3.03 4.42
C ASN A 69 -23.25 2.31 3.22
N THR A 70 -22.17 1.55 3.42
CA THR A 70 -21.63 0.65 2.40
C THR A 70 -22.58 -0.54 2.19
N VAL A 71 -22.91 -1.25 3.27
CA VAL A 71 -23.92 -2.32 3.31
C VAL A 71 -25.05 -1.85 4.22
N VAL A 72 -26.09 -1.34 3.59
CA VAL A 72 -27.26 -0.71 4.20
C VAL A 72 -28.22 -1.77 4.73
N PRO A 73 -28.44 -1.88 6.05
CA PRO A 73 -29.45 -2.76 6.63
C PRO A 73 -30.84 -2.10 6.53
N TYR A 74 -31.35 -1.93 5.31
CA TYR A 74 -32.55 -1.12 5.04
C TYR A 74 -33.82 -1.64 5.72
N GLY A 75 -33.85 -2.92 6.11
CA GLY A 75 -34.96 -3.54 6.86
C GLY A 75 -34.89 -3.34 8.37
N ASN A 76 -33.87 -2.65 8.89
CA ASN A 76 -33.69 -2.44 10.33
C ASN A 76 -34.11 -1.02 10.75
N ASP A 77 -35.21 -0.89 11.47
CA ASP A 77 -35.70 0.40 11.98
C ASP A 77 -34.71 1.12 12.90
N GLU A 78 -33.88 0.37 13.64
CA GLU A 78 -32.85 0.96 14.50
C GLU A 78 -31.82 1.74 13.70
N TYR A 79 -31.49 1.29 12.48
CA TYR A 79 -30.55 2.00 11.61
C TYR A 79 -31.06 3.41 11.30
N TYR A 80 -32.34 3.59 10.96
CA TYR A 80 -32.90 4.91 10.74
C TYR A 80 -33.02 5.73 12.02
N ARG A 81 -33.38 5.09 13.15
CA ARG A 81 -33.53 5.75 14.45
C ARG A 81 -32.22 6.35 14.95
N VAL A 82 -31.12 5.62 14.87
CA VAL A 82 -29.81 6.08 15.36
C VAL A 82 -29.05 6.91 14.31
N ARG A 83 -29.55 6.96 13.06
CA ARG A 83 -28.92 7.69 11.94
C ARG A 83 -29.90 8.61 11.19
N PRO A 84 -30.61 9.52 11.87
CA PRO A 84 -31.68 10.31 11.26
C PRO A 84 -31.24 11.16 10.05
N ASN A 85 -29.96 11.55 9.99
CA ASN A 85 -29.41 12.36 8.90
C ASN A 85 -28.54 11.56 7.91
N LEU A 86 -28.16 10.33 8.25
CA LEU A 86 -27.22 9.52 7.46
C LEU A 86 -27.86 8.26 6.87
N GLY A 87 -29.02 7.84 7.41
CA GLY A 87 -29.73 6.65 6.96
C GLY A 87 -30.18 6.79 5.50
N ILE A 88 -29.88 5.78 4.70
CA ILE A 88 -30.26 5.73 3.28
C ILE A 88 -31.65 5.10 3.17
N PRO A 89 -32.64 5.79 2.59
CA PRO A 89 -33.99 5.24 2.44
C PRO A 89 -33.98 3.96 1.62
N GLU A 90 -34.77 2.96 2.01
CA GLU A 90 -34.90 1.68 1.29
C GLU A 90 -35.09 1.86 -0.22
N SER A 91 -35.85 2.87 -0.64
CA SER A 91 -36.13 3.15 -2.06
C SER A 91 -34.91 3.53 -2.88
N GLN A 92 -33.80 3.91 -2.24
CA GLN A 92 -32.53 4.28 -2.89
C GLN A 92 -31.47 3.18 -2.80
N VAL A 93 -31.71 2.14 -1.99
CA VAL A 93 -30.72 1.09 -1.76
C VAL A 93 -30.65 0.15 -2.97
N LEU A 94 -29.44 -0.20 -3.37
CA LEU A 94 -29.19 -1.25 -4.36
C LEU A 94 -29.33 -2.61 -3.68
N LYS A 95 -30.53 -3.20 -3.72
CA LYS A 95 -30.86 -4.44 -2.99
C LYS A 95 -29.97 -5.60 -3.43
N ILE A 96 -29.39 -6.32 -2.47
CA ILE A 96 -28.59 -7.54 -2.71
C ILE A 96 -29.24 -8.78 -2.08
N GLU A 97 -29.94 -8.61 -0.96
CA GLU A 97 -30.73 -9.64 -0.28
C GLU A 97 -31.86 -8.96 0.53
N ASP A 98 -32.79 -9.74 1.05
CA ASP A 98 -33.84 -9.26 1.95
C ASP A 98 -33.26 -8.55 3.18
N GLY A 99 -33.54 -7.25 3.27
CA GLY A 99 -33.15 -6.38 4.38
C GLY A 99 -31.77 -5.74 4.24
N TYR A 100 -31.00 -6.08 3.20
CA TYR A 100 -29.66 -5.54 2.97
C TYR A 100 -29.41 -5.11 1.51
N GLY A 101 -28.65 -4.04 1.32
CA GLY A 101 -28.21 -3.63 0.00
C GLY A 101 -27.06 -2.64 0.02
N PHE A 102 -26.52 -2.30 -1.14
CA PHE A 102 -25.40 -1.38 -1.25
C PHE A 102 -25.84 0.09 -1.29
N HIS A 103 -24.90 0.98 -0.98
CA HIS A 103 -25.03 2.42 -1.22
C HIS A 103 -25.48 2.69 -2.68
N PRO A 104 -26.36 3.67 -2.93
CA PRO A 104 -26.78 4.07 -4.29
C PRO A 104 -25.62 4.48 -5.23
N ALA A 105 -24.46 4.80 -4.66
CA ALA A 105 -23.27 5.18 -5.42
C ALA A 105 -22.41 3.98 -5.86
N LEU A 106 -22.66 2.80 -5.31
CA LEU A 106 -21.95 1.55 -5.64
C LEU A 106 -22.63 0.81 -6.80
N VAL A 107 -23.13 1.56 -7.79
CA VAL A 107 -23.76 0.97 -8.99
C VAL A 107 -22.78 0.02 -9.68
N GLY A 108 -23.26 -1.19 -10.01
CA GLY A 108 -22.49 -2.26 -10.62
C GLY A 108 -21.93 -3.26 -9.61
N PHE A 109 -21.76 -2.88 -8.34
CA PHE A 109 -21.28 -3.79 -7.30
C PHE A 109 -22.35 -4.83 -6.90
N GLU A 110 -23.62 -4.56 -7.16
CA GLU A 110 -24.72 -5.52 -6.92
C GLU A 110 -24.64 -6.78 -7.79
N ARG A 111 -23.71 -6.80 -8.78
CA ARG A 111 -23.54 -7.89 -9.75
C ARG A 111 -22.25 -8.68 -9.58
N LEU A 112 -21.40 -8.30 -8.63
CA LEU A 112 -20.18 -9.03 -8.27
C LEU A 112 -20.54 -10.34 -7.57
#